data_AF-A0A375H8H8-F1
#
_entry.id   AF-A0A375H8H8-F1
#
_cell.length_a   1.000
_cell.length_b   1.000
_cell.length_c   1.000
_cell.angle_alpha   90.00
_cell.angle_beta   90.00
_cell.angle_gamma   90.00
#
_symmetry.space_group_name_H-M   'P 1'
#
loop_
_entity.id
_entity.type
_entity.pdbx_description
1 polymer ?
#
loop_
_entity_poly.entity_id
_entity_poly.type
_entity_poly.pdbx_seq_one_letter_code
_entity_poly.pdbx_strand_id
1 'polypeptide(L)'
;MVLAQPTLLEYLTQLYPPTLSVRQVSEITSETEQTIRNAISQRRYPIPSFKIGSKRVFSLVEVAGYLEGLRTADPSHPANQRPKRGRPTKVEQVARQYQHDGAARSNDSRAPARV
;
A
#
# COMPACT_ATOMS: atom_id res chain seq x y z
N MET A 1 10.94 -4.66 24.44
CA MET A 1 10.62 -3.23 24.22
C MET A 1 10.53 -3.02 22.72
N VAL A 2 9.33 -2.77 22.18
CA VAL A 2 9.18 -2.46 20.75
C VAL A 2 9.66 -1.02 20.58
N LEU A 3 10.80 -0.83 19.91
CA LEU A 3 11.21 0.50 19.47
C LEU A 3 10.15 0.97 18.47
N ALA A 4 9.34 1.95 18.85
CA ALA A 4 8.46 2.63 17.92
C ALA A 4 9.36 3.23 16.84
N GLN A 5 9.25 2.71 15.61
CA GLN A 5 9.96 3.27 14.48
C GLN A 5 9.51 4.73 14.32
N PRO A 6 10.44 5.70 14.22
CA PRO A 6 10.05 7.09 13.99
C PRO A 6 9.21 7.17 12.72
N THR A 7 8.20 8.03 12.74
CA THR A 7 7.36 8.24 11.55
C THR A 7 8.22 8.79 10.41
N LEU A 8 7.82 8.54 9.15
CA LEU A 8 8.59 9.05 8.01
C LEU A 8 8.71 10.57 8.06
N LEU A 9 7.64 11.24 8.50
CA LEU A 9 7.61 12.68 8.71
C LEU A 9 8.67 13.13 9.73
N GLU A 10 8.73 12.53 10.92
CA GLU A 10 9.74 12.87 11.94
C GLU A 10 11.17 12.71 11.40
N TYR A 11 11.44 11.62 10.68
CA TYR A 11 12.74 11.39 10.06
C TYR A 11 13.09 12.49 9.05
N LEU A 12 12.16 12.84 8.16
CA LEU A 12 12.38 13.88 7.15
C LEU A 12 12.55 15.27 7.76
N THR A 13 11.83 15.60 8.83
CA THR A 13 11.97 16.90 9.51
C THR A 13 13.33 17.13 10.15
N GLN A 14 14.08 16.07 10.47
CA GLN A 14 15.45 16.18 10.97
C GLN A 14 16.47 16.49 9.87
N LEU A 15 16.17 16.09 8.63
CA LEU A 15 17.09 16.19 7.49
C LEU A 15 16.82 17.39 6.60
N TYR A 16 15.56 17.82 6.53
CA TYR A 16 15.13 18.82 5.55
C TYR A 16 14.30 19.94 6.19
N PRO A 17 14.36 21.15 5.61
CA PRO A 17 13.48 22.25 6.02
C PRO A 17 12.00 21.93 5.70
N PRO A 18 11.04 22.62 6.36
CA PRO A 18 9.61 22.39 6.16
C PRO A 18 9.14 22.68 4.71
N THR A 19 9.89 23.50 3.97
CA THR A 19 9.66 23.77 2.55
C THR A 19 10.79 23.22 1.71
N LEU A 20 10.46 22.40 0.73
CA LEU A 20 11.40 21.70 -0.13
C LEU A 20 11.48 22.34 -1.52
N SER A 21 12.69 22.43 -2.05
CA SER A 21 12.94 22.79 -3.45
C SER A 21 12.74 21.57 -4.37
N VAL A 22 12.59 21.82 -5.67
CA VAL A 22 12.52 20.74 -6.69
C VAL A 22 13.70 19.77 -6.58
N ARG A 23 14.90 20.29 -6.30
CA ARG A 23 16.10 19.47 -6.10
C ARG A 23 15.96 18.52 -4.91
N GLN A 24 15.54 19.02 -3.75
CA GLN A 24 15.35 18.17 -2.57
C GLN A 24 14.25 17.15 -2.78
N VAL A 25 13.16 17.51 -3.45
CA VAL A 25 12.12 16.54 -3.82
C VAL A 25 12.68 15.46 -4.74
N SER A 26 13.54 15.83 -5.70
CA SER A 26 14.20 14.87 -6.58
C SER A 26 15.07 13.86 -5.82
N GLU A 27 15.79 14.32 -4.79
CA GLU A 27 16.59 13.48 -3.92
C GLU A 27 15.71 12.53 -3.08
N ILE A 28 14.57 13.01 -2.59
CA ILE A 28 13.65 12.25 -1.74
C ILE A 28 12.85 11.21 -2.53
N THR A 29 12.31 11.57 -3.70
CA THR A 29 11.49 10.67 -4.51
C THR A 29 12.31 9.81 -5.48
N SER A 30 13.63 10.03 -5.55
CA SER A 30 14.53 9.39 -6.51
C SER A 30 14.14 9.62 -7.98
N GLU A 31 13.47 10.73 -8.27
CA GLU A 31 13.14 11.18 -9.62
C GLU A 31 14.13 12.24 -10.11
N THR A 32 14.22 12.48 -11.42
CA THR A 32 15.06 13.58 -11.91
C THR A 32 14.36 14.92 -11.77
N GLU A 33 15.11 16.00 -11.48
CA GLU A 33 14.52 17.34 -11.38
C GLU A 33 13.77 17.77 -12.65
N GLN A 34 14.26 17.38 -13.83
CA GLN A 34 13.63 17.73 -15.09
C GLN A 34 12.29 17.02 -15.29
N THR A 35 12.20 15.74 -14.90
CA THR A 35 10.94 14.99 -14.92
C THR A 35 9.90 15.66 -14.02
N ILE A 36 10.31 16.06 -12.81
CA ILE A 36 9.44 16.77 -11.87
C ILE A 36 8.95 18.10 -12.50
N ARG A 37 9.86 18.91 -13.05
CA ARG A 37 9.48 20.18 -13.72
C ARG A 37 8.50 19.98 -14.86
N ASN A 38 8.72 18.96 -15.70
CA ASN A 38 7.85 18.62 -16.82
C ASN A 38 6.46 18.16 -16.34
N ALA A 39 6.40 17.31 -15.31
CA ALA A 39 5.14 16.85 -14.75
C ALA A 39 4.33 18.01 -14.13
N ILE A 40 5.01 18.97 -13.48
CA ILE A 40 4.38 20.17 -12.94
C ILE A 40 3.82 21.06 -14.06
N SER A 41 4.58 21.29 -15.13
CA SER A 41 4.10 22.13 -16.24
C SER A 41 2.86 21.53 -16.91
N GLN A 42 2.77 20.20 -16.95
CA GLN A 42 1.61 19.45 -17.43
C GLN A 42 0.49 19.30 -16.38
N ARG A 43 0.66 19.80 -15.15
CA ARG A 43 -0.27 19.61 -14.01
C ARG A 43 -0.55 18.13 -13.68
N ARG A 44 0.41 17.25 -13.93
CA ARG A 44 0.33 15.80 -13.68
C ARG A 44 1.15 15.34 -12.48
N TYR A 45 1.90 16.24 -11.86
CA TYR A 45 2.70 15.87 -10.70
C TYR A 45 1.80 15.62 -9.48
N PRO A 46 1.95 14.48 -8.77
CA PRO A 46 1.01 14.07 -7.73
C PRO A 46 1.13 14.90 -6.44
N ILE A 47 2.32 15.44 -6.16
CA ILE A 47 2.56 16.21 -4.94
C ILE A 47 2.19 17.68 -5.18
N PRO A 48 1.32 18.29 -4.34
CA PRO A 48 0.99 19.71 -4.45
C PRO A 48 2.22 20.60 -4.34
N SER A 49 2.34 21.57 -5.24
CA SER A 49 3.40 22.58 -5.21
C SER A 49 2.84 23.99 -5.26
N PHE A 50 3.53 24.90 -4.59
CA PHE A 50 3.17 26.31 -4.51
C PHE A 50 4.36 27.21 -4.80
N LYS A 51 4.11 28.50 -5.01
CA LYS A 51 5.15 29.49 -5.29
C LYS A 51 5.45 30.30 -4.04
N ILE A 52 6.72 30.46 -3.72
CA ILE A 52 7.23 31.47 -2.78
C ILE A 52 8.16 32.38 -3.58
N GLY A 53 7.70 33.61 -3.82
CA GLY A 53 8.36 34.51 -4.78
C GLY A 53 8.46 33.87 -6.17
N SER A 54 9.67 33.86 -6.74
CA SER A 54 9.94 33.25 -8.05
C SER A 54 10.20 31.74 -8.00
N LYS A 55 10.35 31.16 -6.81
CA LYS A 55 10.72 29.75 -6.64
C LYS A 55 9.48 28.88 -6.45
N ARG A 56 9.47 27.70 -7.06
CA ARG A 56 8.46 26.66 -6.80
C ARG A 56 8.96 25.74 -5.70
N VAL A 57 8.10 25.52 -4.71
CA VAL A 57 8.40 24.76 -3.49
C VAL A 57 7.30 23.77 -3.17
N PHE A 58 7.62 22.84 -2.28
CA PHE A 58 6.74 21.78 -1.78
C PHE A 58 6.70 21.80 -0.26
N SER A 59 5.59 21.37 0.31
CA SER A 59 5.50 21.13 1.74
C SER A 59 6.12 19.78 2.07
N LEU A 60 6.98 19.73 3.09
CA LEU A 60 7.56 18.48 3.58
C LEU A 60 6.48 17.49 4.02
N VAL A 61 5.40 17.97 4.62
CA VAL A 61 4.26 17.15 5.06
C VAL A 61 3.60 16.43 3.88
N GLU A 62 3.38 17.14 2.78
CA GLU A 62 2.75 16.59 1.57
C GLU A 62 3.65 15.55 0.90
N VAL A 63 4.95 15.81 0.84
CA VAL A 63 5.93 14.85 0.29
C VAL A 63 5.98 13.59 1.16
N ALA A 64 6.00 13.74 2.48
CA ALA A 64 5.98 12.60 3.41
C ALA A 64 4.70 11.77 3.25
N GLY A 65 3.53 12.43 3.20
CA GLY A 65 2.24 11.75 3.01
C GLY A 65 2.16 11.00 1.68
N TYR A 66 2.72 11.56 0.60
CA TYR A 66 2.82 10.87 -0.69
C TYR A 66 3.66 9.58 -0.60
N LEU A 67 4.83 9.65 0.03
CA LEU A 67 5.71 8.48 0.19
C LEU A 67 5.08 7.41 1.09
N GLU A 68 4.40 7.81 2.16
CA GLU A 68 3.62 6.88 2.98
C GLU A 68 2.53 6.21 2.15
N GLY A 69 1.80 6.97 1.34
CA GLY A 69 0.80 6.44 0.40
C GLY A 69 1.40 5.42 -0.58
N LEU A 70 2.57 5.71 -1.15
CA LEU A 70 3.29 4.77 -2.02
C LEU A 70 3.68 3.49 -1.28
N ARG A 71 4.20 3.62 -0.05
CA ARG A 71 4.56 2.47 0.79
C ARG A 71 3.35 1.63 1.14
N THR A 72 2.23 2.27 1.46
CA THR A 72 0.97 1.58 1.75
C THR A 72 0.38 0.95 0.51
N ALA A 73 0.62 1.48 -0.70
CA ALA A 73 0.12 0.93 -1.97
C ALA A 73 1.00 -0.21 -2.53
N ASP A 74 2.23 -0.38 -2.04
CA ASP A 74 3.13 -1.45 -2.48
C ASP A 74 2.48 -2.83 -2.23
N PRO A 75 2.33 -3.70 -3.24
CA PRO A 75 1.80 -5.05 -3.09
C PRO A 75 2.63 -5.94 -2.16
N SER A 76 3.90 -5.57 -1.92
CA SER A 76 4.80 -6.25 -0.99
C SER A 76 4.51 -5.89 0.47
N HIS A 77 3.78 -4.79 0.71
CA HIS A 77 3.43 -4.33 2.05
C HIS A 77 2.48 -5.34 2.72
N PRO A 78 2.70 -5.72 4.00
CA PRO A 78 1.91 -6.75 4.69
C PRO A 78 0.39 -6.50 4.65
N ALA A 79 -0.05 -5.24 4.62
CA ALA A 79 -1.46 -4.88 4.52
C ALA A 79 -2.10 -5.17 3.13
N ASN A 80 -1.28 -5.22 2.07
CA ASN A 80 -1.73 -5.40 0.69
C ASN A 80 -1.44 -6.79 0.13
N GLN A 81 -0.85 -7.69 0.93
CA GLN A 81 -0.62 -9.06 0.52
C GLN A 81 -1.97 -9.74 0.28
N ARG A 82 -2.38 -9.80 -0.99
CA ARG A 82 -3.55 -10.57 -1.39
C ARG A 82 -3.29 -12.02 -1.00
N PRO A 83 -4.26 -12.72 -0.39
CA PRO A 83 -4.12 -14.15 -0.13
C PRO A 83 -3.75 -14.83 -1.45
N LYS A 84 -2.64 -15.58 -1.43
CA LYS A 84 -2.10 -16.26 -2.62
C LYS A 84 -3.19 -17.14 -3.24
N ARG A 85 -3.83 -16.65 -4.30
CA ARG A 85 -4.75 -17.45 -5.12
C ARG A 85 -3.91 -18.28 -6.09
N GLY A 86 -3.52 -19.47 -5.63
CA GLY A 86 -2.88 -20.49 -6.46
C GLY A 86 -3.85 -21.60 -6.85
N ARG A 87 -3.38 -22.53 -7.69
CA ARG A 87 -4.01 -23.84 -7.84
C ARG A 87 -4.12 -24.46 -6.43
N PRO A 88 -5.30 -24.94 -6.02
CA PRO A 88 -5.46 -25.58 -4.72
C PRO A 88 -4.37 -26.64 -4.52
N THR A 89 -3.70 -26.58 -3.38
CA THR A 89 -2.72 -27.62 -3.03
C THR A 89 -3.46 -28.93 -2.79
N LYS A 90 -2.79 -30.07 -2.98
CA LYS A 90 -3.38 -31.40 -2.77
C LYS A 90 -4.00 -31.54 -1.36
N VAL A 91 -3.42 -30.87 -0.36
CA VAL A 91 -3.92 -30.81 1.02
C VAL A 91 -5.26 -30.06 1.11
N GLU A 92 -5.37 -28.90 0.45
CA GLU A 92 -6.63 -28.12 0.40
C GLU A 92 -7.73 -28.85 -0.38
N GLN A 93 -7.36 -29.59 -1.44
CA GLN A 93 -8.31 -30.40 -2.20
C GLN A 93 -8.90 -31.53 -1.35
N VAL A 94 -8.03 -32.24 -0.63
CA VAL A 94 -8.44 -33.32 0.28
C VAL A 94 -9.29 -32.78 1.44
N ALA A 95 -8.93 -31.63 2.02
CA ALA A 95 -9.73 -30.98 3.06
C ALA A 95 -11.15 -30.60 2.57
N ARG A 96 -11.28 -30.07 1.36
CA ARG A 96 -12.60 -29.78 0.75
C ARG A 96 -13.42 -31.05 0.51
N GLN A 97 -12.76 -32.14 0.13
CA GLN A 97 -13.43 -33.41 -0.12
C GLN A 97 -14.01 -34.00 1.18
N TYR A 98 -13.25 -33.98 2.28
CA TYR A 98 -13.76 -34.37 3.60
C TYR A 98 -14.93 -33.49 4.07
N GLN A 99 -14.90 -32.19 3.79
CA GLN A 99 -16.01 -31.28 4.13
C GLN A 99 -17.30 -31.60 3.34
N HIS A 100 -17.17 -31.98 2.07
CA HIS A 100 -18.32 -32.36 1.24
C HIS A 100 -18.89 -33.72 1.65
N ASP A 101 -18.03 -34.71 1.95
CA ASP A 101 -18.45 -36.05 2.35
C ASP A 101 -19.08 -36.07 3.75
N GLY A 102 -18.66 -35.16 4.64
CA GLY A 102 -19.30 -34.96 5.95
C GLY A 102 -20.70 -34.35 5.87
N ALA A 103 -20.97 -33.50 4.88
CA ALA A 103 -22.28 -32.89 4.66
C ALA A 103 -23.28 -33.84 3.99
N ALA A 104 -22.82 -34.79 3.18
CA ALA A 104 -23.68 -35.80 2.56
C ALA A 104 -24.23 -36.82 3.57
N ARG A 105 -23.50 -37.10 4.66
CA ARG A 105 -23.89 -38.08 5.68
C ARG A 105 -24.90 -37.59 6.71
N SER A 106 -25.15 -36.28 6.83
CA SER A 106 -26.11 -35.75 7.81
C SER A 106 -27.57 -35.75 7.33
N ASN A 107 -27.82 -35.93 6.03
CA ASN A 107 -29.17 -35.91 5.45
C ASN A 107 -29.87 -37.28 5.39
N ASP A 108 -29.21 -38.38 5.75
CA ASP A 108 -29.75 -39.74 5.61
C ASP A 108 -30.43 -40.28 6.89
N SER A 109 -30.89 -39.39 7.77
CA SER A 109 -31.59 -39.75 9.02
C SER A 109 -33.06 -39.34 9.03
N ARG A 110 -33.77 -39.50 7.89
CA ARG A 110 -35.24 -39.39 7.84
C ARG A 110 -35.87 -40.78 7.67
N ALA A 111 -36.19 -41.39 8.81
CA ALA A 111 -36.85 -42.69 8.90
C ALA A 111 -38.17 -42.74 8.10
N PRO A 112 -38.47 -43.84 7.37
CA PRO A 112 -39.75 -43.97 6.69
C PRO A 112 -40.88 -44.22 7.68
N ALA A 113 -41.94 -43.41 7.55
CA ALA A 113 -43.19 -43.57 8.29
C ALA A 113 -43.85 -44.92 7.93
N ARG A 114 -44.14 -45.73 8.95
CA ARG A 114 -44.93 -46.96 8.85
C ARG A 114 -46.39 -46.61 8.56
N VAL A 115 -46.99 -47.31 7.59
CA VAL A 115 -48.43 -47.39 7.30
C VAL A 115 -49.07 -48.42 8.21
#